data_AF-A0A9E1L911-F1
#
_entry.id   AF-A0A9E1L911-F1
#
_cell.length_a   1.000
_cell.length_b   1.000
_cell.length_c   1.000
_cell.angle_alpha   90.00
_cell.angle_beta   90.00
_cell.angle_gamma   90.00
#
_symmetry.space_group_name_H-M   'P 1'
#
loop_
_entity.id
_entity.type
_entity.pdbx_description
1 polymer ?
#
loop_
_entity_poly.entity_id
_entity_poly.type
_entity_poly.pdbx_seq_one_letter_code
_entity_poly.pdbx_strand_id
1 'polypeptide(L)'
;MKHNQKRIKWTLFAAVSLPLCLLAAAIQFFNYKAINEQSIKHIEAIVQKEAVEITLDFDMLFRQAEQVAQLSATTLMNHPTMNIVDIFELLENNVQQKEIFGSCVAFKPFVFDSDLELFAPYVCDDESKSPPFRFLDIAEDAYDYRD
;
A
#
# COMPACT_ATOMS: atom_id res chain seq x y z
N MET A 1 -32.00 -63.88 -39.49
CA MET A 1 -31.78 -62.68 -40.36
C MET A 1 -31.95 -61.33 -39.68
N LYS A 2 -32.93 -61.10 -38.77
CA LYS A 2 -33.14 -59.79 -38.10
C LYS A 2 -31.96 -59.29 -37.24
N HIS A 3 -31.13 -60.20 -36.71
CA HIS A 3 -30.00 -59.82 -35.85
C HIS A 3 -28.83 -59.18 -36.64
N ASN A 4 -28.56 -59.63 -37.87
CA ASN A 4 -27.51 -59.05 -38.72
C ASN A 4 -27.86 -57.65 -39.27
N GLN A 5 -29.14 -57.37 -39.54
CA GLN A 5 -29.56 -56.02 -39.99
C GLN A 5 -29.42 -54.96 -38.89
N LYS A 6 -29.68 -55.29 -37.62
CA LYS A 6 -29.45 -54.37 -36.50
C LYS A 6 -27.96 -54.05 -36.35
N ARG A 7 -27.10 -55.07 -36.49
CA ARG A 7 -25.65 -54.94 -36.39
C ARG A 7 -25.06 -54.06 -37.49
N ILE A 8 -25.53 -54.22 -38.74
CA ILE A 8 -25.13 -53.40 -39.91
C ILE A 8 -25.54 -51.93 -39.75
N LYS A 9 -26.77 -51.66 -39.29
CA LYS A 9 -27.25 -50.28 -39.05
C LYS A 9 -26.44 -49.59 -37.93
N TRP A 10 -26.08 -50.32 -36.89
CA TRP A 10 -25.25 -49.82 -35.80
C TRP A 10 -23.81 -49.51 -36.24
N THR A 11 -23.19 -50.37 -37.03
CA THR A 11 -21.85 -50.11 -37.57
C THR A 11 -21.83 -48.90 -38.51
N LEU A 12 -22.90 -48.70 -39.30
CA LEU A 12 -23.00 -47.56 -40.22
C LEU A 12 -23.24 -46.24 -39.48
N PHE A 13 -24.05 -46.28 -38.42
CA PHE A 13 -24.26 -45.12 -37.53
C PHE A 13 -22.97 -44.75 -36.78
N ALA A 14 -22.27 -45.76 -36.22
CA ALA A 14 -20.98 -45.56 -35.57
C ALA A 14 -19.92 -45.00 -36.53
N ALA A 15 -19.87 -45.47 -37.78
CA ALA A 15 -18.90 -45.01 -38.77
C ALA A 15 -19.06 -43.53 -39.17
N VAL A 16 -20.26 -42.97 -39.07
CA VAL A 16 -20.52 -41.55 -39.39
C VAL A 16 -20.44 -40.67 -38.15
N SER A 17 -20.97 -41.12 -37.01
CA SER A 17 -20.96 -40.34 -35.77
C SER A 17 -19.58 -40.24 -35.13
N LEU A 18 -18.76 -41.28 -35.21
CA LEU A 18 -17.43 -41.31 -34.62
C LEU A 18 -16.49 -40.21 -35.16
N PRO A 19 -16.30 -40.03 -36.48
CA PRO A 19 -15.43 -38.96 -37.00
C PRO A 19 -15.98 -37.56 -36.67
N LEU A 20 -17.30 -37.37 -36.63
CA LEU A 20 -17.91 -36.11 -36.23
C LEU A 20 -17.60 -35.79 -34.76
N CYS A 21 -17.73 -36.77 -33.87
CA CYS A 21 -17.37 -36.63 -32.46
C CYS A 21 -15.87 -36.38 -32.27
N LEU A 22 -15.00 -37.04 -33.04
CA LEU A 22 -13.55 -36.81 -32.98
C LEU A 22 -13.19 -35.39 -33.42
N LEU A 23 -13.80 -34.89 -34.49
CA LEU A 23 -13.61 -33.50 -34.92
C LEU A 23 -14.09 -32.50 -33.87
N ALA A 24 -15.28 -32.70 -33.31
CA ALA A 24 -15.81 -31.85 -32.24
C ALA A 24 -14.91 -31.87 -31.00
N ALA A 25 -14.42 -33.04 -30.60
CA ALA A 25 -13.51 -33.19 -29.47
C ALA A 25 -12.16 -32.48 -29.73
N ALA A 26 -11.61 -32.59 -30.94
CA ALA A 26 -10.38 -31.90 -31.31
C ALA A 26 -10.56 -30.37 -31.24
N ILE A 27 -11.64 -29.83 -31.82
CA ILE A 27 -11.96 -28.40 -31.74
C ILE A 27 -12.08 -27.95 -30.29
N GLN A 28 -12.81 -28.70 -29.46
CA GLN A 28 -12.98 -28.37 -28.05
C GLN A 28 -11.66 -28.40 -27.28
N PHE A 29 -10.78 -29.35 -27.59
CA PHE A 29 -9.45 -29.46 -26.99
C PHE A 29 -8.57 -28.25 -27.32
N PHE A 30 -8.53 -27.82 -28.59
CA PHE A 30 -7.76 -26.64 -29.00
C PHE A 30 -8.33 -25.35 -28.37
N ASN A 31 -9.66 -25.20 -28.36
CA ASN A 31 -10.31 -24.07 -27.71
C ASN A 31 -10.02 -24.03 -26.21
N TYR A 32 -10.11 -25.16 -25.52
CA TYR A 32 -9.80 -25.25 -24.10
C TYR A 32 -8.36 -24.83 -23.81
N LYS A 33 -7.41 -25.30 -24.61
CA LYS A 33 -6.00 -24.93 -24.45
C LYS A 33 -5.79 -23.42 -24.63
N ALA A 34 -6.38 -22.83 -25.68
CA ALA A 34 -6.30 -21.40 -25.94
C ALA A 34 -6.93 -20.57 -24.82
N ILE A 35 -8.10 -20.98 -24.32
CA ILE A 35 -8.79 -20.31 -23.20
C ILE A 35 -7.96 -20.40 -21.93
N ASN A 36 -7.33 -21.54 -21.65
CA ASN A 36 -6.53 -21.70 -20.43
C ASN A 36 -5.30 -20.78 -20.43
N GLU A 37 -4.59 -20.68 -21.56
CA GLU A 37 -3.46 -19.75 -21.72
C GLU A 37 -3.90 -18.28 -21.57
N GLN A 38 -5.07 -17.93 -22.11
CA GLN A 38 -5.63 -16.59 -21.97
C GLN A 38 -6.09 -16.29 -20.53
N SER A 39 -6.67 -17.28 -19.85
CA SER A 39 -7.16 -17.13 -18.47
C SER A 39 -6.01 -16.89 -17.50
N ILE A 40 -4.90 -17.61 -17.66
CA ILE A 40 -3.68 -17.40 -16.86
C ILE A 40 -3.16 -15.97 -17.05
N LYS A 41 -2.99 -15.53 -18.30
CA LYS A 41 -2.55 -14.15 -18.60
C LYS A 41 -3.49 -13.09 -18.07
N HIS A 42 -4.79 -13.35 -18.10
CA HIS A 42 -5.80 -12.43 -17.57
C HIS A 42 -5.70 -12.31 -16.04
N ILE A 43 -5.54 -13.43 -15.34
CA ILE A 43 -5.35 -13.44 -13.89
C ILE A 43 -4.05 -12.72 -13.52
N GLU A 44 -2.94 -13.01 -14.23
CA GLU A 44 -1.67 -12.31 -14.04
C GLU A 44 -1.82 -10.79 -14.20
N ALA A 45 -2.52 -10.33 -15.24
CA ALA A 45 -2.76 -8.92 -15.47
C ALA A 45 -3.62 -8.27 -14.38
N ILE A 46 -4.62 -8.98 -13.85
CA ILE A 46 -5.42 -8.51 -12.71
C ILE A 46 -4.55 -8.34 -11.47
N VAL A 47 -3.76 -9.36 -11.12
CA VAL A 47 -2.89 -9.32 -9.94
C VAL A 47 -1.83 -8.22 -10.08
N GLN A 48 -1.27 -8.03 -11.28
CA GLN A 48 -0.34 -6.94 -11.53
C GLN A 48 -1.01 -5.56 -11.37
N LYS A 49 -2.24 -5.40 -11.87
CA LYS A 49 -2.99 -4.15 -11.72
C LYS A 49 -3.27 -3.84 -10.25
N GLU A 50 -3.72 -4.82 -9.48
CA GLU A 50 -3.95 -4.66 -8.03
C GLU A 50 -2.65 -4.32 -7.28
N ALA A 51 -1.53 -4.99 -7.61
CA ALA A 51 -0.24 -4.69 -7.00
C ALA A 51 0.23 -3.25 -7.30
N VAL A 52 -0.02 -2.76 -8.53
CA VAL A 52 0.27 -1.38 -8.91
C VAL A 52 -0.63 -0.41 -8.14
N GLU A 53 -1.92 -0.70 -8.00
CA GLU A 53 -2.84 0.15 -7.22
C GLU A 53 -2.41 0.27 -5.76
N ILE A 54 -2.06 -0.84 -5.11
CA ILE A 54 -1.53 -0.83 -3.73
C ILE A 54 -0.24 0.00 -3.63
N THR A 55 0.66 -0.13 -4.61
CA THR A 55 1.91 0.65 -4.63
C THR A 55 1.63 2.15 -4.74
N LEU A 56 0.66 2.54 -5.59
CA LEU A 56 0.27 3.94 -5.75
C LEU A 56 -0.34 4.50 -4.47
N ASP A 57 -1.12 3.70 -3.74
CA ASP A 57 -1.68 4.12 -2.46
C ASP A 57 -0.56 4.41 -1.44
N PHE A 58 0.41 3.49 -1.28
CA PHE A 58 1.56 3.72 -0.41
C PHE A 58 2.39 4.94 -0.83
N ASP A 59 2.64 5.11 -2.13
CA ASP A 59 3.37 6.28 -2.64
C ASP A 59 2.66 7.59 -2.31
N MET A 60 1.32 7.63 -2.41
CA MET A 60 0.55 8.80 -2.02
C MET A 60 0.66 9.07 -0.53
N LEU A 61 0.59 8.05 0.32
CA LEU A 61 0.72 8.19 1.77
C LEU A 61 2.10 8.73 2.16
N PHE A 62 3.17 8.17 1.60
CA PHE A 62 4.52 8.64 1.89
C PHE A 62 4.77 10.06 1.39
N ARG A 63 4.26 10.43 0.21
CA ARG A 63 4.36 11.81 -0.30
C ARG A 63 3.61 12.81 0.57
N GLN A 64 2.46 12.43 1.13
CA GLN A 64 1.74 13.30 2.06
C GLN A 64 2.54 13.52 3.34
N ALA A 65 3.08 12.45 3.93
CA ALA A 65 3.94 12.55 5.13
C ALA A 65 5.20 13.41 4.85
N GLU A 66 5.85 13.21 3.69
CA GLU A 66 6.98 14.02 3.25
C GLU A 66 6.61 15.50 3.14
N GLN A 67 5.47 15.81 2.52
CA GLN A 67 5.01 17.19 2.35
C GLN A 67 4.77 17.89 3.69
N VAL A 68 4.17 17.20 4.68
CA VAL A 68 3.98 17.74 6.03
C VAL A 68 5.33 18.06 6.69
N ALA A 69 6.31 17.16 6.57
CA ALA A 69 7.65 17.38 7.10
C ALA A 69 8.37 18.54 6.41
N GLN A 70 8.29 18.64 5.08
CA GLN A 70 8.90 19.72 4.29
C GLN A 70 8.28 21.09 4.62
N LEU A 71 6.96 21.16 4.77
CA LEU A 71 6.27 22.40 5.16
C LEU A 71 6.65 22.83 6.57
N SER A 72 6.73 21.88 7.51
CA SER A 72 7.17 22.15 8.88
C SER A 72 8.60 22.68 8.91
N ALA A 73 9.52 22.03 8.18
CA ALA A 73 10.90 22.48 8.07
C ALA A 73 11.01 23.88 7.44
N THR A 74 10.25 24.15 6.37
CA THR A 74 10.21 25.46 5.71
C THR A 74 9.68 26.53 6.66
N THR A 75 8.64 26.22 7.44
CA THR A 75 8.06 27.13 8.45
C THR A 75 9.10 27.48 9.51
N LEU A 76 9.79 26.48 10.07
CA LEU A 76 10.83 26.70 11.08
C LEU A 76 12.02 27.49 10.54
N MET A 77 12.47 27.22 9.30
CA MET A 77 13.57 27.97 8.69
C MET A 77 13.21 29.44 8.42
N ASN A 78 11.95 29.74 8.09
CA ASN A 78 11.47 31.09 7.85
C ASN A 78 11.16 31.86 9.15
N HIS A 79 10.96 31.15 10.26
CA HIS A 79 10.66 31.70 11.57
C HIS A 79 11.67 31.21 12.63
N PRO A 80 12.95 31.61 12.54
CA PRO A 80 14.00 31.10 13.43
C PRO A 80 13.83 31.49 14.90
N THR A 81 12.97 32.46 15.21
CA THR A 81 12.65 32.90 16.56
C THR A 81 11.31 32.34 17.06
N MET A 82 10.83 31.25 16.45
CA MET A 82 9.59 30.59 16.87
C MET A 82 9.75 30.08 18.30
N ASN A 83 8.75 30.35 19.15
CA ASN A 83 8.81 29.96 20.55
C ASN A 83 8.43 28.47 20.73
N ILE A 84 8.70 27.90 21.91
CA ILE A 84 8.41 26.49 22.24
C ILE A 84 6.92 26.13 22.04
N VAL A 85 6.00 27.02 22.39
CA VAL A 85 4.55 26.77 22.31
C VAL A 85 4.13 26.66 20.85
N ASP A 86 4.59 27.58 20.01
CA ASP A 86 4.32 27.58 18.56
C ASP A 86 4.89 26.32 17.89
N ILE A 87 6.05 25.83 18.35
CA ILE A 87 6.63 24.56 17.87
C ILE A 87 5.73 23.39 18.25
N PHE A 88 5.27 23.31 19.49
CA PHE A 88 4.36 22.24 19.90
C PHE A 88 3.01 22.30 19.18
N GLU A 89 2.46 23.49 18.92
CA GLU A 89 1.26 23.66 18.10
C GLU A 89 1.50 23.20 16.64
N LEU A 90 2.66 23.52 16.06
CA LEU A 90 3.04 23.04 14.72
C LEU A 90 3.08 21.49 14.68
N LEU A 91 3.71 20.88 15.68
CA LEU A 91 3.80 19.42 15.78
C LEU A 91 2.43 18.77 16.03
N GLU A 92 1.58 19.37 16.85
CA GLU A 92 0.20 18.92 17.07
C GLU A 92 -0.60 18.97 15.76
N ASN A 93 -0.52 20.08 15.01
CA ASN A 93 -1.19 20.24 13.72
C ASN A 93 -0.73 19.18 12.69
N ASN A 94 0.52 18.72 12.78
CA ASN A 94 1.02 17.61 11.97
C ASN A 94 0.39 16.28 12.38
N VAL A 95 0.30 15.98 13.68
CA VAL A 95 -0.31 14.75 14.20
C VAL A 95 -1.82 14.70 13.93
N GLN A 96 -2.48 15.85 13.86
CA GLN A 96 -3.88 15.95 13.45
C GLN A 96 -4.10 15.56 11.97
N GLN A 97 -3.06 15.49 11.15
CA GLN A 97 -3.18 14.95 9.78
C GLN A 97 -3.45 13.44 9.84
N LYS A 98 -4.32 12.98 8.94
CA LYS A 98 -4.65 11.55 8.84
C LYS A 98 -3.36 10.75 8.64
N GLU A 99 -3.22 9.65 9.39
CA GLU A 99 -2.13 8.66 9.24
C GLU A 99 -0.75 9.08 9.78
N ILE A 100 -0.66 10.21 10.52
CA ILE A 100 0.54 10.61 11.26
C ILE A 100 0.36 10.30 12.75
N PHE A 101 1.10 9.32 13.27
CA PHE A 101 1.05 8.98 14.70
C PHE A 101 1.80 10.00 15.58
N GLY A 102 2.88 10.58 15.07
CA GLY A 102 3.70 11.51 15.84
C GLY A 102 4.57 12.41 14.96
N SER A 103 4.97 13.56 15.51
CA SER A 103 5.77 14.56 14.84
C SER A 103 6.88 15.05 15.78
N CYS A 104 8.10 15.09 15.28
CA CYS A 104 9.30 15.49 16.02
C CYS A 104 10.09 16.53 15.22
N VAL A 105 10.71 17.47 15.93
CA VAL A 105 11.79 18.31 15.40
C VAL A 105 12.96 18.20 16.35
N ALA A 106 14.16 17.92 15.84
CA ALA A 106 15.37 17.86 16.65
C ALA A 106 16.33 18.99 16.26
N PHE A 107 16.74 19.78 17.25
CA PHE A 107 17.66 20.89 17.05
C PHE A 107 19.11 20.45 17.27
N LYS A 108 20.04 21.10 16.55
CA LYS A 108 21.46 20.96 16.85
C LYS A 108 21.77 21.57 18.23
N PRO A 109 22.87 21.16 18.88
CA PRO A 109 23.15 21.64 20.21
C PRO A 109 23.28 23.15 20.32
N PHE A 110 22.66 23.74 21.35
CA PHE A 110 22.64 25.18 21.63
C PHE A 110 22.05 26.06 20.50
N VAL A 111 21.37 25.48 19.50
CA VAL A 111 20.80 26.23 18.37
C VAL A 111 19.43 26.81 18.70
N PHE A 112 18.63 26.08 19.47
CA PHE A 112 17.31 26.56 19.87
C PHE A 112 17.40 27.61 20.98
N ASP A 113 18.16 27.31 22.03
CA ASP A 113 18.46 28.22 23.14
C ASP A 113 19.92 27.99 23.55
N SER A 114 20.66 29.07 23.84
CA SER A 114 22.06 28.97 24.28
C SER A 114 22.22 28.30 25.65
N ASP A 115 21.18 28.31 26.47
CA ASP A 115 21.17 27.67 27.79
C ASP A 115 20.66 26.22 27.73
N LEU A 116 20.16 25.76 26.57
CA LEU A 116 19.63 24.42 26.36
C LEU A 116 20.52 23.63 25.38
N GLU A 117 21.23 22.63 25.91
CA GLU A 117 22.17 21.85 25.11
C GLU A 117 21.46 21.02 24.04
N LEU A 118 20.36 20.33 24.36
CA LEU A 118 19.60 19.53 23.41
C LEU A 118 18.11 19.85 23.52
N PHE A 119 17.43 19.86 22.39
CA PHE A 119 15.99 20.11 22.33
C PHE A 119 15.40 19.32 21.17
N ALA A 120 14.51 18.38 21.48
CA ALA A 120 13.84 17.53 20.51
C ALA A 120 12.35 17.36 20.86
N PRO A 121 11.55 18.43 20.70
CA PRO A 121 10.11 18.38 20.96
C PRO A 121 9.43 17.33 20.09
N TYR A 122 8.60 16.52 20.72
CA TYR A 122 7.85 15.44 20.12
C TYR A 122 6.40 15.47 20.59
N VAL A 123 5.49 15.28 19.64
CA VAL A 123 4.05 15.12 19.88
C VAL A 123 3.62 13.80 19.29
N CYS A 124 2.86 13.00 20.02
CA CYS A 124 2.21 11.81 19.48
C CYS A 124 0.76 11.70 19.92
N ASP A 125 -0.01 10.97 19.12
CA ASP A 125 -1.38 10.59 19.43
C ASP A 125 -1.39 9.67 20.67
N ASP A 126 -2.24 10.01 21.63
CA ASP A 126 -2.43 9.27 22.88
C ASP A 126 -3.92 9.32 23.24
N GLU A 127 -4.67 8.34 22.73
CA GLU A 127 -6.12 8.20 22.95
C GLU A 127 -6.51 8.13 24.44
N SER A 128 -5.56 7.87 25.34
CA SER A 128 -5.82 7.84 26.78
C SER A 128 -5.92 9.23 27.43
N LYS A 129 -5.59 10.30 26.70
CA LYS A 129 -5.55 11.69 27.20
C LYS A 129 -6.65 12.58 26.59
N SER A 130 -6.87 13.75 27.21
CA SER A 130 -7.75 14.80 26.68
C SER A 130 -7.09 16.18 26.89
N PRO A 131 -6.60 16.84 25.82
CA PRO A 131 -6.63 16.41 24.41
C PRO A 131 -5.82 15.12 24.17
N PRO A 132 -6.09 14.36 23.09
CA PRO A 132 -5.50 13.05 22.82
C PRO A 132 -4.05 13.16 22.31
N PHE A 133 -3.26 14.06 22.91
CA PHE A 133 -1.88 14.30 22.53
C PHE A 133 -0.98 14.14 23.74
N ARG A 134 0.16 13.53 23.51
CA ARG A 134 1.26 13.46 24.46
C ARG A 134 2.42 14.29 23.94
N PHE A 135 2.84 15.25 24.77
CA PHE A 135 3.99 16.11 24.54
C PHE A 135 5.19 15.59 25.34
N LEU A 136 6.35 15.55 24.69
CA LEU A 136 7.61 15.01 25.21
C LEU A 136 8.77 15.84 24.65
N ASP A 137 9.88 15.89 25.37
CA ASP A 137 11.18 16.25 24.78
C ASP A 137 12.03 14.97 24.74
N ILE A 138 12.28 14.46 23.53
CA ILE A 138 13.03 13.20 23.34
C ILE A 138 14.45 13.34 23.92
N ALA A 139 15.02 14.54 23.87
CA ALA A 139 16.34 14.86 24.38
C ALA A 139 16.47 14.62 25.89
N GLU A 140 15.38 14.88 26.63
CA GLU A 140 15.32 14.79 28.09
C GLU A 140 14.78 13.43 28.55
N ASP A 141 13.74 12.93 27.90
CA ASP A 141 12.94 11.80 28.39
C ASP A 141 13.44 10.42 27.93
N ALA A 142 14.15 10.33 26.81
CA ALA A 142 14.36 9.05 26.14
C ALA A 142 15.83 8.74 25.79
N TYR A 143 16.49 9.61 25.02
CA TYR A 143 17.78 9.27 24.41
C TYR A 143 18.54 10.48 23.87
N ASP A 144 19.87 10.45 23.96
CA ASP A 144 20.76 11.41 23.31
C ASP A 144 20.84 11.14 21.81
N TYR A 145 20.13 11.93 21.00
CA TYR A 145 20.01 11.73 19.54
C TYR A 145 21.25 12.13 18.72
N ARG A 146 22.41 12.32 19.37
CA ARG A 146 23.68 12.67 18.73
C ARG A 146 24.48 11.48 18.19
N ASP A 147 24.21 10.27 18.69
CA ASP A 147 24.94 9.03 18.38
C ASP A 147 24.17 8.08 17.46
#